data_AF-A0A0P0N5D4-F1
#
_entry.id   AF-A0A0P0N5D4-F1
#
_cell.length_a   1.000
_cell.length_b   1.000
_cell.length_c   1.000
_cell.angle_alpha   90.00
_cell.angle_beta   90.00
_cell.angle_gamma   90.00
#
_symmetry.space_group_name_H-M   'P 1'
#
loop_
_entity.id
_entity.type
_entity.pdbx_description
1 polymer ?
#
loop_
_entity_poly.entity_id
_entity_poly.type
_entity_poly.pdbx_seq_one_letter_code
_entity_poly.pdbx_strand_id
1 'polypeptide(L)'
;MTTYYVVNEWYKPFYENITTYDEMLQKYRELLQLVNESSLVDAYTRLAVELPELRDALETYAKLYNEINNTGSLVAKLYNLTHSRGFNETLIELEKLVRRPGLVTILGLSEPLEKLVEALRQAQELSLKAAMILEASEKLDPARLVSYLDAVEKMVQVLPPEKLASRIAEAEKALAQAERMMGKVESLPPSRLEVVALTAAGTGAALLLAGLEAARRSRCL
;
A
#
# COMPACT_ATOMS: atom_id res chain seq x y z
N MET A 1 34.73 -35.57 -30.54
CA MET A 1 33.27 -35.76 -30.67
C MET A 1 32.51 -35.42 -29.38
N THR A 2 33.08 -35.67 -28.19
CA THR A 2 32.43 -35.44 -26.89
C THR A 2 32.21 -33.96 -26.52
N THR A 3 33.15 -33.06 -26.79
CA THR A 3 33.02 -31.63 -26.44
C THR A 3 31.97 -30.89 -27.28
N TYR A 4 31.91 -31.14 -28.59
CA TYR A 4 30.90 -30.55 -29.47
C TYR A 4 29.48 -31.02 -29.10
N TYR A 5 29.32 -32.31 -28.80
CA TYR A 5 28.04 -32.87 -28.34
C TYR A 5 27.56 -32.23 -27.02
N VAL A 6 28.45 -32.06 -26.03
CA VAL A 6 28.12 -31.40 -24.76
C VAL A 6 27.70 -29.94 -24.95
N VAL A 7 28.35 -29.19 -25.86
CA VAL A 7 27.98 -27.81 -26.13
C VAL A 7 26.60 -27.71 -26.79
N ASN A 8 26.30 -28.57 -27.76
CA ASN A 8 25.09 -28.46 -28.57
C ASN A 8 23.86 -29.12 -27.93
N GLU A 9 24.02 -30.27 -27.26
CA GLU A 9 22.90 -31.04 -26.69
C GLU A 9 22.59 -30.67 -25.24
N TRP A 10 23.56 -30.12 -24.50
CA TRP A 10 23.39 -29.81 -23.08
C TRP A 10 23.50 -28.33 -22.77
N TYR A 11 24.58 -27.68 -23.21
CA TYR A 11 24.83 -26.28 -22.83
C TYR A 11 23.92 -25.29 -23.57
N LYS A 12 23.67 -25.49 -24.86
CA LYS A 12 22.85 -24.58 -25.66
C LYS A 12 21.37 -24.54 -25.21
N PRO A 13 20.68 -25.68 -24.96
CA PRO A 13 19.33 -25.65 -24.39
C PRO A 13 19.28 -25.04 -22.99
N PHE A 14 20.32 -25.25 -22.18
CA PHE A 14 20.45 -24.65 -20.86
C PHE A 14 20.64 -23.12 -20.94
N TYR A 15 21.50 -22.64 -21.85
CA TYR A 15 21.72 -21.22 -22.10
C TYR A 15 20.44 -20.52 -22.55
N GLU A 16 19.75 -21.08 -23.55
CA GLU A 16 18.49 -20.53 -24.06
C GLU A 16 17.40 -20.47 -22.96
N ASN A 17 17.27 -21.53 -22.16
CA ASN A 17 16.35 -21.56 -21.02
C ASN A 17 16.73 -20.60 -19.89
N ILE A 18 18.00 -20.24 -19.71
CA ILE A 18 18.41 -19.29 -18.67
C ILE A 18 18.18 -17.85 -19.14
N THR A 19 18.48 -17.56 -20.41
CA THR A 19 18.29 -16.23 -20.99
C THR A 19 16.83 -15.80 -21.05
N THR A 20 15.87 -16.73 -21.06
CA THR A 20 14.44 -16.41 -20.96
C THR A 20 14.01 -15.88 -19.59
N TYR A 21 14.82 -16.05 -18.54
CA TYR A 21 14.53 -15.47 -17.21
C TYR A 21 14.98 -14.02 -17.06
N ASP A 22 15.65 -13.43 -18.06
CA ASP A 22 16.16 -12.05 -17.97
C ASP A 22 15.03 -11.03 -17.76
N GLU A 23 13.93 -11.15 -18.50
CA GLU A 23 12.73 -10.31 -18.32
C GLU A 23 12.14 -10.44 -16.90
N MET A 24 12.21 -11.63 -16.30
CA MET A 24 11.72 -11.87 -14.95
C MET A 24 12.62 -11.18 -13.93
N LEU A 25 13.94 -11.27 -14.08
CA LEU A 25 14.91 -10.61 -13.21
C LEU A 25 14.80 -9.09 -13.30
N GLN A 26 14.56 -8.56 -14.49
CA GLN A 26 14.35 -7.13 -14.69
C GLN A 26 13.09 -6.64 -13.95
N LYS A 27 11.95 -7.34 -14.07
CA LYS A 27 10.74 -7.03 -13.31
C LYS A 27 10.95 -7.13 -11.80
N TYR A 28 11.72 -8.11 -11.35
CA TYR A 28 12.03 -8.29 -9.94
C TYR A 28 12.90 -7.14 -9.39
N ARG A 29 13.87 -6.67 -10.19
CA ARG A 29 14.68 -5.49 -9.89
C ARG A 29 13.82 -4.23 -9.75
N GLU A 30 12.93 -3.99 -10.71
CA GLU A 30 12.02 -2.83 -10.69
C GLU A 30 11.13 -2.83 -9.43
N LEU A 31 10.62 -3.99 -9.03
CA LEU A 31 9.83 -4.14 -7.81
C LEU A 31 10.63 -3.83 -6.54
N LEU A 32 11.86 -4.35 -6.42
CA LEU A 32 12.70 -4.07 -5.26
C LEU A 32 13.12 -2.60 -5.21
N GLN A 33 13.41 -1.99 -6.37
CA GLN A 33 13.70 -0.57 -6.46
C GLN A 33 12.50 0.27 -6.00
N LEU A 34 11.28 -0.08 -6.44
CA LEU A 34 10.06 0.58 -5.98
C LEU A 34 9.89 0.46 -4.45
N VAL A 35 10.14 -0.72 -3.88
CA VAL A 35 10.07 -0.93 -2.42
C VAL A 35 11.08 -0.04 -1.66
N ASN A 36 12.29 0.10 -2.18
CA ASN A 36 13.34 0.92 -1.58
C ASN A 36 13.07 2.42 -1.72
N GLU A 37 12.60 2.87 -2.89
CA GLU A 37 12.27 4.28 -3.16
C GLU A 37 11.01 4.73 -2.40
N SER A 38 10.04 3.84 -2.21
CA SER A 38 8.77 4.16 -1.57
C SER A 38 8.85 4.27 -0.04
N SER A 39 10.00 4.02 0.58
CA SER A 39 10.15 3.95 2.05
C SER A 39 9.12 2.99 2.70
N LEU A 40 8.70 1.95 1.96
CA LEU A 40 7.58 1.09 2.36
C LEU A 40 7.87 0.37 3.69
N VAL A 41 9.11 -0.04 3.91
CA VAL A 41 9.54 -0.67 5.17
C VAL A 41 9.42 0.30 6.34
N ASP A 42 9.79 1.56 6.15
CA ASP A 42 9.68 2.60 7.19
C ASP A 42 8.22 2.97 7.47
N ALA A 43 7.39 3.05 6.42
CA ALA A 43 5.96 3.26 6.56
C ALA A 43 5.29 2.09 7.31
N TYR A 44 5.66 0.86 6.97
CA TYR A 44 5.16 -0.35 7.63
C TYR A 44 5.60 -0.44 9.10
N THR A 45 6.84 -0.05 9.38
CA THR A 45 7.39 -0.01 10.75
C THR A 45 6.66 1.03 11.59
N ARG A 46 6.46 2.24 11.06
CA ARG A 46 5.68 3.29 11.74
C ARG A 46 4.25 2.85 12.02
N LEU A 47 3.58 2.26 11.02
CA LEU A 47 2.25 1.70 11.21
C LEU A 47 2.22 0.69 12.36
N ALA A 48 3.16 -0.25 12.41
CA ALA A 48 3.25 -1.24 13.48
C ALA A 48 3.46 -0.62 14.87
N VAL A 49 4.20 0.48 14.96
CA VAL A 49 4.41 1.24 16.22
C VAL A 49 3.16 2.01 16.64
N GLU A 50 2.42 2.58 15.68
CA GLU A 50 1.22 3.40 15.92
C GLU A 50 -0.06 2.56 16.15
N LEU A 51 -0.04 1.27 15.80
CA LEU A 51 -1.20 0.37 15.96
C LEU A 51 -1.84 0.38 17.37
N PRO A 52 -1.07 0.33 18.48
CA PRO A 52 -1.65 0.40 19.82
C PRO A 52 -2.36 1.74 20.10
N GLU A 53 -1.79 2.86 19.67
CA GLU A 53 -2.41 4.18 19.85
C GLU A 53 -3.69 4.30 19.01
N LEU A 54 -3.68 3.76 17.78
CA LEU A 54 -4.87 3.69 16.93
C LEU A 54 -5.97 2.83 17.56
N ARG A 55 -5.60 1.74 18.23
CA ARG A 55 -6.52 0.88 18.98
C ARG A 55 -7.20 1.64 20.11
N ASP A 56 -6.42 2.32 20.94
CA ASP A 56 -6.93 3.12 22.06
C ASP A 56 -7.85 4.26 21.59
N ALA A 57 -7.46 4.94 20.51
CA ALA A 57 -8.27 5.99 19.88
C ALA A 57 -9.60 5.44 19.35
N LEU A 58 -9.58 4.26 18.73
CA LEU A 58 -10.77 3.62 18.20
C LEU A 58 -11.72 3.14 19.29
N GLU A 59 -11.20 2.62 20.40
CA GLU A 59 -12.02 2.26 21.57
C GLU A 59 -12.68 3.49 22.19
N THR A 60 -11.96 4.62 22.24
CA THR A 60 -12.51 5.91 22.69
C THR A 60 -13.61 6.39 21.74
N TYR A 61 -13.37 6.31 20.44
CA TYR A 61 -14.37 6.64 19.41
C TYR A 61 -15.62 5.75 19.52
N ALA A 62 -15.46 4.44 19.72
CA ALA A 62 -16.58 3.51 19.85
C ALA A 62 -17.48 3.85 21.06
N LYS A 63 -16.89 4.30 22.19
CA LYS A 63 -17.65 4.79 23.35
C LYS A 63 -18.44 6.05 23.00
N LEU A 64 -17.78 7.05 22.38
CA LEU A 64 -18.42 8.29 21.95
C LEU A 64 -19.53 8.06 20.91
N TYR A 65 -19.29 7.15 19.97
CA TYR A 65 -20.27 6.78 18.95
C TYR A 65 -21.57 6.26 19.58
N ASN A 66 -21.48 5.40 20.60
CA ASN A 66 -22.66 4.89 21.29
C ASN A 66 -23.42 6.02 22.01
N GLU A 67 -22.73 6.97 22.64
CA GLU A 67 -23.37 8.14 23.29
C GLU A 67 -24.07 9.05 22.26
N ILE A 68 -23.40 9.33 21.14
CA ILE A 68 -23.94 10.11 20.02
C ILE A 68 -25.18 9.41 19.44
N ASN A 69 -25.12 8.10 19.21
CA ASN A 69 -26.23 7.36 18.62
C ASN A 69 -27.42 7.24 19.59
N ASN A 70 -27.16 7.04 20.89
CA ASN A 70 -28.18 7.05 21.94
C ASN A 70 -28.91 8.40 22.04
N THR A 71 -28.21 9.51 21.77
CA THR A 71 -28.79 10.85 21.73
C THR A 71 -29.33 11.25 20.36
N GLY A 72 -29.15 10.42 19.33
CA GLY A 72 -29.54 10.75 17.96
C GLY A 72 -31.03 11.02 17.77
N SER A 73 -31.89 10.28 18.47
CA SER A 73 -33.33 10.55 18.45
C SER A 73 -33.69 11.91 19.06
N LEU A 74 -32.92 12.40 20.03
CA LEU A 74 -33.10 13.73 20.62
C LEU A 74 -32.58 14.81 19.69
N VAL A 75 -31.41 14.61 19.07
CA VAL A 75 -30.84 15.53 18.07
C VAL A 75 -31.79 15.71 16.89
N ALA A 76 -32.34 14.61 16.35
CA ALA A 76 -33.30 14.67 15.26
C ALA A 76 -34.59 15.41 15.65
N LYS A 77 -35.12 15.17 16.86
CA LYS A 77 -36.28 15.91 17.38
C LYS A 77 -35.99 17.40 17.55
N LEU A 78 -34.84 17.75 18.12
CA LEU A 78 -34.39 19.13 18.30
C LEU A 78 -34.25 19.84 16.95
N TYR A 79 -33.58 19.23 15.99
CA TYR A 79 -33.42 19.76 14.64
C TYR A 79 -34.77 20.01 13.97
N ASN A 80 -35.66 19.00 13.97
CA ASN A 80 -37.00 19.13 13.38
C ASN A 80 -37.83 20.23 14.05
N LEU A 81 -37.68 20.43 15.35
CA LEU A 81 -38.35 21.49 16.09
C LEU A 81 -37.83 22.88 15.71
N THR A 82 -36.51 23.09 15.80
CA THR A 82 -35.84 24.40 15.55
C THR A 82 -35.82 24.80 14.08
N HIS A 83 -36.03 23.86 13.16
CA HIS A 83 -36.14 24.12 11.73
C HIS A 83 -37.58 23.99 11.21
N SER A 84 -38.55 23.78 12.11
CA SER A 84 -39.96 23.76 11.74
C SER A 84 -40.43 25.13 11.25
N ARG A 85 -41.45 25.11 10.39
CA ARG A 85 -42.09 26.33 9.90
C ARG A 85 -42.58 27.22 11.05
N GLY A 86 -43.27 26.63 12.03
CA GLY A 86 -43.81 27.38 13.18
C GLY A 86 -42.73 28.01 14.06
N PHE A 87 -41.60 27.32 14.26
CA PHE A 87 -40.46 27.88 14.99
C PHE A 87 -39.84 29.07 14.26
N ASN A 88 -39.59 28.93 12.96
CA ASN A 88 -39.03 30.01 12.14
C ASN A 88 -39.96 31.23 12.06
N GLU A 89 -41.26 31.00 11.87
CA GLU A 89 -42.26 32.07 11.89
C GLU A 89 -42.27 32.79 13.25
N THR A 90 -42.21 32.05 14.36
CA THR A 90 -42.15 32.62 15.71
C THR A 90 -40.88 33.45 15.90
N LEU A 91 -39.71 32.93 15.50
CA LEU A 91 -38.44 33.64 15.62
C LEU A 91 -38.45 34.95 14.82
N ILE A 92 -39.00 34.94 13.60
CA ILE A 92 -39.14 36.14 12.76
C ILE A 92 -40.02 37.19 13.44
N GLU A 93 -41.15 36.79 14.04
CA GLU A 93 -42.01 37.73 14.76
C GLU A 93 -41.34 38.30 16.02
N LEU A 94 -40.61 37.48 16.78
CA LEU A 94 -39.83 37.96 17.92
C LEU A 94 -38.73 38.94 17.49
N GLU A 95 -38.03 38.67 16.39
CA GLU A 95 -37.04 39.58 15.81
C GLU A 95 -37.64 40.93 15.37
N LYS A 96 -38.86 40.92 14.80
CA LYS A 96 -39.58 42.14 14.45
C LYS A 96 -39.91 42.96 15.70
N LEU A 97 -40.30 42.31 16.78
CA LEU A 97 -40.60 42.95 18.06
C LEU A 97 -39.35 43.57 18.71
N VAL A 98 -38.19 42.90 18.62
CA VAL A 98 -36.90 43.48 19.02
C VAL A 98 -36.59 44.75 18.20
N ARG A 99 -36.79 44.70 16.87
CA ARG A 99 -36.51 45.83 15.97
C ARG A 99 -37.51 46.99 16.08
N ARG A 100 -38.72 46.74 16.61
CA ARG A 100 -39.78 47.75 16.78
C ARG A 100 -40.33 47.68 18.21
N PRO A 101 -39.55 48.12 19.20
CA PRO A 101 -39.77 47.71 20.58
C PRO A 101 -40.86 48.52 21.30
N GLY A 102 -41.74 49.27 20.61
CA GLY A 102 -42.67 50.24 21.23
C GLY A 102 -43.36 49.75 22.51
N LEU A 103 -44.17 48.69 22.42
CA LEU A 103 -44.82 48.07 23.59
C LEU A 103 -43.83 47.28 24.47
N VAL A 104 -42.81 46.68 23.89
CA VAL A 104 -41.80 45.85 24.57
C VAL A 104 -40.95 46.67 25.55
N THR A 105 -40.54 47.87 25.13
CA THR A 105 -39.81 48.85 25.95
C THR A 105 -40.69 49.39 27.07
N ILE A 106 -41.96 49.69 26.78
CA ILE A 106 -42.91 50.18 27.80
C ILE A 106 -43.11 49.12 28.90
N LEU A 107 -43.08 47.84 28.53
CA LEU A 107 -43.23 46.71 29.46
C LEU A 107 -41.91 46.27 30.11
N GLY A 108 -40.77 46.91 29.79
CA GLY A 108 -39.46 46.53 30.33
C GLY A 108 -38.96 45.16 29.84
N LEU A 109 -39.43 44.69 28.68
CA LEU A 109 -39.16 43.35 28.14
C LEU A 109 -38.07 43.32 27.05
N SER A 110 -37.45 44.47 26.72
CA SER A 110 -36.52 44.57 25.59
C SER A 110 -35.31 43.64 25.74
N GLU A 111 -34.61 43.71 26.87
CA GLU A 111 -33.44 42.85 27.13
C GLU A 111 -33.82 41.36 27.26
N PRO A 112 -34.88 40.96 27.99
CA PRO A 112 -35.35 39.58 27.99
C PRO A 112 -35.69 39.03 26.59
N LEU A 113 -36.32 39.85 25.75
CA LEU A 113 -36.72 39.46 24.39
C LEU A 113 -35.50 39.27 23.48
N GLU A 114 -34.51 40.17 23.55
CA GLU A 114 -33.25 40.04 22.83
C GLU A 114 -32.51 38.76 23.20
N LYS A 115 -32.40 38.47 24.51
CA LYS A 115 -31.79 37.23 25.00
C LYS A 115 -32.54 35.98 24.54
N LEU A 116 -33.87 36.03 24.47
CA LEU A 116 -34.68 34.92 23.98
C LEU A 116 -34.45 34.68 22.49
N VAL A 117 -34.46 35.72 21.66
CA VAL A 117 -34.18 35.62 20.22
C VAL A 117 -32.79 35.05 19.98
N GLU A 118 -31.78 35.53 20.72
CA GLU A 118 -30.42 35.03 20.63
C GLU A 118 -30.33 33.55 21.04
N ALA A 119 -30.96 33.16 22.15
CA ALA A 119 -31.01 31.77 22.59
C ALA A 119 -31.68 30.84 21.57
N LEU A 120 -32.75 31.29 20.91
CA LEU A 120 -33.44 30.51 19.88
C LEU A 120 -32.58 30.33 18.62
N ARG A 121 -31.83 31.37 18.21
CA ARG A 121 -30.86 31.27 17.12
C ARG A 121 -29.72 30.32 17.44
N GLN A 122 -29.15 30.43 18.64
CA GLN A 122 -28.12 29.52 19.10
C GLN A 122 -28.61 28.07 19.14
N ALA A 123 -29.84 27.83 19.61
CA ALA A 123 -30.45 26.51 19.60
C ALA A 123 -30.59 25.95 18.16
N GLN A 124 -31.00 26.79 17.20
CA GLN A 124 -31.07 26.41 15.78
C GLN A 124 -29.69 26.04 15.23
N GLU A 125 -28.67 26.87 15.44
CA GLU A 125 -27.30 26.61 14.99
C GLU A 125 -26.71 25.33 15.62
N LEU A 126 -26.86 25.16 16.94
CA LEU A 126 -26.37 23.98 17.65
C LEU A 126 -27.07 22.71 17.19
N SER A 127 -28.39 22.76 16.95
CA SER A 127 -29.13 21.60 16.45
C SER A 127 -28.70 21.18 15.04
N LEU A 128 -28.35 22.14 14.17
CA LEU A 128 -27.77 21.86 12.85
C LEU A 128 -26.39 21.20 12.98
N LYS A 129 -25.50 21.76 13.81
CA LYS A 129 -24.17 21.18 14.06
C LYS A 129 -24.26 19.76 14.61
N ALA A 130 -25.17 19.52 15.57
CA ALA A 130 -25.41 18.20 16.13
C ALA A 130 -25.92 17.20 15.08
N ALA A 131 -26.83 17.62 14.19
CA ALA A 131 -27.31 16.78 13.09
C ALA A 131 -26.18 16.41 12.11
N MET A 132 -25.30 17.35 11.79
CA MET A 132 -24.12 17.09 10.93
C MET A 132 -23.14 16.11 11.58
N ILE A 133 -22.90 16.21 12.90
CA ILE A 133 -22.07 15.27 13.65
C ILE A 133 -22.68 13.87 13.62
N LEU A 134 -24.00 13.76 13.79
CA LEU A 134 -24.70 12.49 13.72
C LEU A 134 -24.53 11.83 12.34
N GLU A 135 -24.79 12.59 11.27
CA GLU A 135 -24.64 12.10 9.89
C GLU A 135 -23.19 11.67 9.58
N ALA A 136 -22.20 12.43 10.06
CA ALA A 136 -20.80 12.08 9.91
C ALA A 136 -20.44 10.81 10.69
N SER A 137 -21.01 10.62 11.88
CA SER A 137 -20.79 9.42 12.69
C SER A 137 -21.38 8.17 12.04
N GLU A 138 -22.56 8.25 11.39
CA GLU A 138 -23.16 7.11 10.67
C GLU A 138 -22.28 6.57 9.55
N LYS A 139 -21.47 7.44 8.92
CA LYS A 139 -20.53 7.05 7.85
C LYS A 139 -19.26 6.36 8.38
N LEU A 140 -19.00 6.46 9.68
CA LEU A 140 -17.80 5.95 10.35
C LEU A 140 -18.18 4.87 11.39
N ASP A 141 -18.79 3.78 10.93
CA ASP A 141 -19.16 2.67 11.81
C ASP A 141 -17.93 2.10 12.57
N PRO A 142 -17.88 2.23 13.92
CA PRO A 142 -16.73 1.77 14.71
C PRO A 142 -16.50 0.26 14.57
N ALA A 143 -17.55 -0.54 14.36
CA ALA A 143 -17.38 -1.99 14.18
C ALA A 143 -16.58 -2.33 12.92
N ARG A 144 -16.78 -1.56 11.84
CA ARG A 144 -16.01 -1.71 10.60
C ARG A 144 -14.56 -1.30 10.80
N LEU A 145 -14.33 -0.16 11.47
CA LEU A 145 -12.99 0.31 11.77
C LEU A 145 -12.21 -0.70 12.63
N VAL A 146 -12.87 -1.34 13.60
CA VAL A 146 -12.25 -2.41 14.41
C VAL A 146 -11.86 -3.59 13.52
N SER A 147 -12.74 -4.02 12.61
CA SER A 147 -12.42 -5.12 11.71
C SER A 147 -11.23 -4.82 10.78
N TYR A 148 -11.08 -3.57 10.34
CA TYR A 148 -9.91 -3.16 9.55
C TYR A 148 -8.64 -3.13 10.39
N LEU A 149 -8.72 -2.61 11.62
CA LEU A 149 -7.58 -2.57 12.52
C LEU A 149 -7.11 -3.98 12.89
N ASP A 150 -8.03 -4.90 13.22
CA ASP A 150 -7.72 -6.29 13.50
C ASP A 150 -7.03 -6.98 12.30
N ALA A 151 -7.45 -6.65 11.07
CA ALA A 151 -6.82 -7.16 9.86
C ALA A 151 -5.36 -6.66 9.73
N VAL A 152 -5.12 -5.38 10.00
CA VAL A 152 -3.77 -4.80 9.96
C VAL A 152 -2.89 -5.35 11.09
N GLU A 153 -3.41 -5.45 12.31
CA GLU A 153 -2.72 -6.07 13.44
C GLU A 153 -2.30 -7.51 13.11
N LYS A 154 -3.22 -8.29 12.53
CA LYS A 154 -2.93 -9.66 12.09
C LYS A 154 -1.85 -9.68 11.00
N MET A 155 -1.85 -8.74 10.06
CA MET A 155 -0.78 -8.62 9.07
C MET A 155 0.57 -8.36 9.73
N VAL A 156 0.65 -7.44 10.69
CA VAL A 156 1.87 -7.13 11.45
C VAL A 156 2.34 -8.30 12.31
N GLN A 157 1.42 -9.08 12.90
CA GLN A 157 1.78 -10.29 13.63
C GLN A 157 2.37 -11.39 12.72
N VAL A 158 1.80 -11.56 11.53
CA VAL A 158 2.25 -12.58 10.56
C VAL A 158 3.58 -12.17 9.93
N LEU A 159 3.72 -10.90 9.57
CA LEU A 159 4.88 -10.34 8.88
C LEU A 159 5.40 -9.11 9.62
N PRO A 160 5.99 -9.26 10.81
CA PRO A 160 6.53 -8.13 11.57
C PRO A 160 7.62 -7.39 10.77
N PRO A 161 7.85 -6.10 11.05
CA PRO A 161 8.75 -5.25 10.28
C PRO A 161 10.15 -5.86 10.10
N GLU A 162 10.68 -6.53 11.12
CA GLU A 162 12.00 -7.18 11.06
C GLU A 162 12.01 -8.34 10.07
N LYS A 163 10.91 -9.11 10.00
CA LYS A 163 10.78 -10.20 9.02
C LYS A 163 10.57 -9.66 7.61
N LEU A 164 9.84 -8.56 7.44
CA LEU A 164 9.70 -7.89 6.15
C LEU A 164 11.06 -7.40 5.64
N ALA A 165 11.80 -6.67 6.48
CA ALA A 165 13.14 -6.19 6.16
C ALA A 165 14.10 -7.34 5.82
N SER A 166 14.09 -8.43 6.60
CA SER A 166 14.90 -9.62 6.31
C SER A 166 14.56 -10.24 4.96
N ARG A 167 13.28 -10.36 4.61
CA ARG A 167 12.87 -10.93 3.32
C ARG A 167 13.26 -10.07 2.14
N ILE A 168 13.20 -8.75 2.29
CA ILE A 168 13.66 -7.81 1.25
C ILE A 168 15.18 -7.95 1.07
N ALA A 169 15.95 -7.98 2.16
CA ALA A 169 17.39 -8.17 2.09
C ALA A 169 17.78 -9.54 1.47
N GLU A 170 17.04 -10.60 1.79
CA GLU A 170 17.21 -11.91 1.15
C GLU A 170 16.90 -11.87 -0.35
N ALA A 171 15.82 -11.18 -0.74
CA ALA A 171 15.43 -11.00 -2.14
C ALA A 171 16.47 -10.20 -2.93
N GLU A 172 17.02 -9.12 -2.36
CA GLU A 172 18.11 -8.35 -2.96
C GLU A 172 19.36 -9.20 -3.16
N LYS A 173 19.74 -9.99 -2.16
CA LYS A 173 20.89 -10.89 -2.25
C LYS A 173 20.69 -11.97 -3.30
N ALA A 174 19.49 -12.54 -3.38
CA ALA A 174 19.14 -13.54 -4.39
C ALA A 174 19.16 -12.95 -5.80
N LEU A 175 18.62 -11.75 -6.00
CA LEU A 175 18.67 -11.03 -7.26
C LEU A 175 20.12 -10.76 -7.69
N ALA A 176 20.94 -10.20 -6.80
CA ALA A 176 22.36 -9.94 -7.09
C ALA A 176 23.12 -11.22 -7.45
N GLN A 177 22.78 -12.35 -6.83
CA GLN A 177 23.38 -13.64 -7.16
C GLN A 177 22.91 -14.17 -8.53
N ALA A 178 21.62 -14.00 -8.86
CA ALA A 178 21.05 -14.37 -10.15
C ALA A 178 21.67 -13.54 -11.28
N GLU A 179 21.80 -12.22 -11.11
CA GLU A 179 22.44 -11.33 -12.08
C GLU A 179 23.91 -11.69 -12.33
N ARG A 180 24.66 -12.04 -11.27
CA ARG A 180 26.05 -12.53 -11.43
C ARG A 180 26.12 -13.84 -12.21
N MET A 181 25.15 -14.73 -12.01
CA MET A 181 25.09 -15.99 -12.76
C MET A 181 24.70 -15.75 -14.22
N MET A 182 23.71 -14.90 -14.48
CA MET A 182 23.32 -14.46 -15.82
C MET A 182 24.50 -13.85 -16.57
N GLY A 183 25.19 -12.88 -15.98
CA GLY A 183 26.36 -12.26 -16.61
C GLY A 183 27.49 -13.26 -16.91
N LYS A 184 27.67 -14.30 -16.08
CA LYS A 184 28.62 -15.39 -16.38
C LYS A 184 28.15 -16.23 -17.56
N VAL A 185 26.86 -16.60 -17.61
CA VAL A 185 26.27 -17.36 -18.71
C VAL A 185 26.39 -16.57 -20.01
N GLU A 186 25.96 -15.31 -20.04
CA GLU A 186 26.04 -14.40 -21.20
C GLU A 186 27.47 -14.15 -21.70
N SER A 187 28.46 -14.15 -20.80
CA SER A 187 29.87 -14.01 -21.19
C SER A 187 30.40 -15.22 -21.99
N LEU A 188 29.69 -16.35 -21.92
CA LEU A 188 30.01 -17.64 -22.54
C LEU A 188 28.85 -18.11 -23.47
N PRO A 189 28.55 -17.39 -24.57
CA PRO A 189 27.51 -17.81 -25.49
C PRO A 189 27.87 -19.14 -26.19
N PRO A 190 26.87 -19.96 -26.57
CA PRO A 190 27.09 -21.26 -27.21
C PRO A 190 28.00 -21.17 -28.45
N SER A 191 27.85 -20.11 -29.25
CA SER A 191 28.67 -19.86 -30.44
C SER A 191 30.17 -19.74 -30.14
N ARG A 192 30.56 -19.14 -29.00
CA ARG A 192 31.98 -19.10 -28.59
C ARG A 192 32.50 -20.47 -28.21
N LEU A 193 31.69 -21.26 -27.50
CA LEU A 193 32.07 -22.61 -27.08
C LEU A 193 32.08 -23.60 -28.26
N GLU A 194 31.19 -23.42 -29.23
CA GLU A 194 31.17 -24.19 -30.49
C GLU A 194 32.47 -23.97 -31.28
N VAL A 195 32.93 -22.71 -31.42
CA VAL A 195 34.19 -22.39 -32.11
C VAL A 195 35.39 -23.02 -31.40
N VAL A 196 35.44 -22.97 -30.07
CA VAL A 196 36.51 -23.62 -29.29
C VAL A 196 36.45 -25.15 -29.41
N ALA A 197 35.25 -25.74 -29.38
CA ALA A 197 35.08 -27.18 -29.54
C ALA A 197 35.43 -27.68 -30.95
N LEU A 198 35.05 -26.92 -31.99
CA LEU A 198 35.39 -27.19 -33.39
C LEU A 198 36.89 -27.05 -33.66
N THR A 199 37.52 -26.01 -33.12
CA THR A 199 38.98 -25.83 -33.25
C THR A 199 39.76 -26.91 -32.51
N ALA A 200 39.33 -27.32 -31.30
CA ALA A 200 39.93 -28.43 -30.56
C ALA A 200 39.74 -29.79 -31.26
N ALA A 201 38.55 -30.03 -31.84
CA ALA A 201 38.29 -31.23 -32.62
C ALA A 201 39.11 -31.26 -33.92
N GLY A 202 39.22 -30.12 -34.60
CA GLY A 202 40.02 -29.96 -35.82
C GLY A 202 41.52 -30.14 -35.56
N THR A 203 42.06 -29.54 -34.50
CA THR A 203 43.47 -29.74 -34.11
C THR A 203 43.75 -31.16 -33.66
N GLY A 204 42.84 -31.79 -32.91
CA GLY A 204 42.95 -33.22 -32.55
C GLY A 204 42.95 -34.15 -33.75
N ALA A 205 42.08 -33.90 -34.74
CA ALA A 205 42.05 -34.66 -35.99
C ALA A 205 43.32 -34.45 -36.83
N ALA A 206 43.81 -33.21 -36.92
CA ALA A 206 45.05 -32.90 -37.62
C ALA A 206 46.28 -33.57 -36.99
N LEU A 207 46.36 -33.61 -35.65
CA LEU A 207 47.43 -34.31 -34.93
C LEU A 207 47.37 -35.83 -35.12
N LEU A 208 46.18 -36.41 -35.13
CA LEU A 208 45.99 -37.85 -35.42
C LEU A 208 46.42 -38.19 -36.85
N LEU A 209 46.06 -37.38 -37.84
CA LEU A 209 46.47 -37.55 -39.23
C LEU A 209 47.99 -37.40 -39.39
N ALA A 210 48.60 -36.38 -38.77
CA ALA A 210 50.05 -36.19 -38.78
C ALA A 210 50.80 -37.35 -38.10
N GLY A 211 50.26 -37.90 -37.01
CA GLY A 211 50.80 -39.09 -36.34
C GLY A 211 50.72 -40.35 -37.21
N LEU A 212 49.61 -40.55 -37.94
CA LEU A 212 49.44 -41.65 -38.90
C LEU A 212 50.41 -41.52 -40.08
N GLU A 213 50.60 -40.32 -40.62
CA GLU A 213 51.54 -40.03 -41.70
C GLU A 213 52.99 -40.28 -41.28
N ALA A 214 53.36 -39.85 -40.06
CA ALA A 214 54.67 -40.07 -39.46
C ALA A 214 54.94 -41.57 -39.22
N ALA A 215 53.94 -42.31 -38.71
CA ALA A 215 54.02 -43.76 -38.50
C ALA A 215 54.08 -44.56 -39.81
N ARG A 216 53.58 -44.01 -40.91
CA ARG A 216 53.66 -44.61 -42.25
C ARG A 216 55.04 -44.42 -42.86
N ARG A 217 55.65 -43.24 -42.71
CA ARG A 217 57.02 -42.95 -43.19
C ARG A 217 58.08 -43.71 -42.43
N SER A 218 57.90 -43.96 -41.13
CA SER A 218 58.85 -44.73 -40.32
C SER A 218 58.87 -46.24 -40.61
N ARG A 219 57.92 -46.77 -41.39
CA ARG A 219 57.89 -48.18 -41.84
C ARG A 219 58.48 -48.40 -43.24
N CYS A 220 58.93 -47.34 -43.91
CA CYS A 220 59.55 -47.40 -45.25
C CYS A 220 61.05 -47.02 -45.24
N LEU A 221 61.66 -46.96 -44.06
CA LEU A 221 63.11 -46.92 -43.83
C LEU A 221 63.54 -48.25 -43.19
#